data_AF-R5ECV6-F1
#
_entry.id   AF-R5ECV6-F1
#
_cell.length_a   1.000
_cell.length_b   1.000
_cell.length_c   1.000
_cell.angle_alpha   90.00
_cell.angle_beta   90.00
_cell.angle_gamma   90.00
#
_symmetry.space_group_name_H-M   'P 1'
#
loop_
_entity.id
_entity.type
_entity.pdbx_description
1 polymer ?
#
loop_
_entity_poly.entity_id
_entity_poly.type
_entity_poly.pdbx_seq_one_letter_code
_entity_poly.pdbx_strand_id
1 'polypeptide(L)' 'MKNRIAETIGSVTGVIAGAATGAIKGSSIGIAVGGPVGAIVGTIPCAVVGAVTAGLIGNKIGTEIDRKND' A
#
# COMPACT_ATOMS: atom_id res chain seq x y z
N MET A 1 -11.86 12.30 -22.73
CA MET A 1 -11.43 11.48 -21.58
C MET A 1 -10.45 12.34 -20.79
N LYS A 2 -10.75 12.69 -19.54
CA LYS A 2 -9.77 13.40 -18.69
C LYS A 2 -8.67 12.41 -18.34
N ASN A 3 -7.42 12.82 -18.56
CA ASN A 3 -6.26 11.99 -18.33
C ASN A 3 -6.01 11.90 -16.82
N ARG A 4 -6.65 10.94 -16.13
CA ARG A 4 -6.52 10.66 -14.68
C ARG A 4 -5.16 10.01 -14.34
N ILE A 5 -4.08 10.61 -14.81
CA ILE A 5 -2.72 10.09 -14.70
C ILE A 5 -2.28 10.17 -13.24
N ALA A 6 -2.61 11.27 -12.55
CA ALA A 6 -2.28 11.46 -11.13
C ALA A 6 -2.94 10.41 -10.23
N GLU A 7 -4.21 10.08 -10.50
CA GLU A 7 -4.94 9.00 -9.83
C GLU A 7 -4.29 7.63 -10.05
N THR A 8 -3.97 7.31 -11.30
CA THR A 8 -3.36 6.02 -11.65
C THR A 8 -1.99 5.86 -10.99
N ILE A 9 -1.15 6.89 -11.07
CA ILE A 9 0.17 6.90 -10.43
C ILE A 9 0.03 6.82 -8.90
N GLY A 10 -0.86 7.61 -8.31
CA GLY A 10 -1.10 7.63 -6.87
C GLY A 10 -1.56 6.26 -6.36
N SER A 11 -2.53 5.64 -7.04
CA SER A 11 -3.05 4.33 -6.67
C SER A 11 -1.98 3.23 -6.80
N VAL A 12 -1.28 3.14 -7.93
CA VAL A 12 -0.25 2.11 -8.15
C VAL A 12 0.92 2.28 -7.19
N THR A 13 1.42 3.51 -7.04
CA THR A 13 2.53 3.80 -6.12
C THR A 13 2.12 3.54 -4.67
N GLY A 14 0.90 3.93 -4.30
CA GLY A 14 0.33 3.67 -2.97
C GLY A 14 0.24 2.18 -2.68
N VAL A 15 -0.33 1.39 -3.59
CA VAL A 15 -0.44 -0.08 -3.44
C VAL A 15 0.93 -0.71 -3.25
N ILE A 16 1.91 -0.38 -4.10
CA ILE A 16 3.26 -0.99 -4.03
C ILE A 16 3.98 -0.58 -2.73
N ALA A 17 3.98 0.72 -2.40
CA ALA A 17 4.66 1.22 -1.20
C ALA A 17 4.00 0.70 0.09
N GLY A 18 2.67 0.65 0.11
CA GLY A 18 1.90 0.09 1.20
C GLY A 18 2.13 -1.41 1.37
N ALA A 19 2.13 -2.17 0.28
CA ALA A 19 2.43 -3.60 0.29
C ALA A 19 3.83 -3.88 0.86
N ALA A 20 4.84 -3.16 0.37
CA ALA A 20 6.21 -3.33 0.81
C ALA A 20 6.38 -2.96 2.29
N THR A 21 5.87 -1.80 2.70
CA THR A 21 5.97 -1.35 4.10
C THR A 21 5.22 -2.27 5.06
N GLY A 22 4.03 -2.72 4.63
CA GLY A 22 3.22 -3.70 5.36
C GLY A 22 3.94 -5.04 5.49
N ALA A 23 4.50 -5.56 4.40
CA ALA A 23 5.27 -6.80 4.42
C ALA A 23 6.46 -6.71 5.38
N ILE A 24 7.25 -5.63 5.31
CA ILE A 24 8.43 -5.45 6.17
C ILE A 24 8.02 -5.42 7.65
N LYS A 25 7.01 -4.62 8.00
CA LYS A 25 6.51 -4.55 9.39
C LYS A 25 5.93 -5.89 9.86
N GLY A 26 5.14 -6.54 9.00
CA GLY A 26 4.55 -7.85 9.26
C GLY A 26 5.59 -8.94 9.48
N SER A 27 6.66 -8.95 8.68
CA SER A 27 7.79 -9.88 8.82
C SER A 27 8.51 -9.69 10.14
N SER A 28 8.82 -8.43 10.49
CA SER A 28 9.55 -8.11 11.71
C SER A 28 8.76 -8.50 12.97
N ILE A 29 7.46 -8.20 13.00
CA ILE A 29 6.58 -8.61 14.10
C ILE A 29 6.44 -10.13 14.14
N GLY A 30 6.26 -10.75 12.97
CA GLY A 30 6.14 -12.19 12.82
C GLY A 30 7.37 -12.97 13.30
N ILE A 31 8.57 -12.52 12.94
CA ILE A 31 9.83 -13.08 13.44
C ILE A 31 9.93 -12.97 14.96
N ALA A 32 9.59 -11.79 15.50
CA ALA A 32 9.70 -11.54 16.94
C ALA A 32 8.76 -12.42 17.77
N VAL A 33 7.59 -12.77 17.24
CA VAL A 33 6.56 -13.53 17.97
C VAL A 33 6.61 -15.04 17.70
N GLY A 34 6.97 -15.45 16.48
CA GLY A 34 6.84 -16.85 16.04
C GLY A 34 7.99 -17.36 15.17
N GLY A 35 9.14 -16.68 15.17
CA GLY A 35 10.30 -17.06 14.38
C GLY A 35 10.02 -17.05 12.87
N PRO A 36 10.68 -17.91 12.08
CA PRO A 36 10.55 -17.91 10.62
C PRO A 36 9.11 -18.14 10.11
N VAL A 37 8.33 -18.97 10.82
CA VAL A 37 6.93 -19.26 10.46
C VAL A 37 6.04 -18.06 10.77
N GLY A 38 6.26 -17.41 11.93
CA GLY A 38 5.57 -16.18 12.28
C GLY A 38 5.85 -15.07 11.26
N ALA A 39 7.06 -14.98 10.71
CA ALA A 39 7.42 -14.02 9.65
C ALA A 39 6.51 -14.12 8.43
N ILE A 40 6.25 -15.34 7.95
CA ILE A 40 5.43 -15.62 6.77
C ILE A 40 3.96 -15.30 7.07
N VAL A 41 3.50 -15.68 8.27
CA VAL A 41 2.12 -15.41 8.71
C VAL A 41 1.88 -13.91 8.93
N GLY A 42 2.88 -13.16 9.38
CA GLY A 42 2.78 -11.72 9.61
C GLY A 42 2.91 -10.89 8.33
N THR A 43 3.75 -11.31 7.38
CA THR A 43 4.02 -10.59 6.12
C THR A 43 2.76 -10.45 5.26
N ILE A 44 2.08 -11.54 4.96
CA ILE A 44 0.94 -11.55 4.01
C ILE A 44 -0.19 -10.61 4.45
N PRO A 45 -0.78 -10.74 5.66
CA PRO A 45 -1.88 -9.88 6.07
C PRO A 45 -1.44 -8.41 6.19
N CYS A 46 -0.23 -8.15 6.69
CA CYS A 46 0.25 -6.78 6.85
C CYS A 46 0.54 -6.13 5.48
N ALA A 47 1.05 -6.88 4.50
CA ALA A 47 1.22 -6.43 3.12
C ALA A 47 -0.12 -6.10 2.46
N VAL A 48 -1.12 -6.97 2.59
CA VAL A 48 -2.46 -6.73 2.01
C VAL A 48 -3.11 -5.48 2.63
N VAL A 49 -3.07 -5.36 3.96
CA VAL A 49 -3.63 -4.18 4.66
C VAL A 49 -2.90 -2.91 4.25
N GLY A 50 -1.57 -2.94 4.20
CA GLY A 50 -0.76 -1.81 3.76
C GLY A 50 -1.07 -1.40 2.33
N ALA A 51 -1.15 -2.37 1.41
CA ALA A 51 -1.44 -2.16 0.00
C ALA A 51 -2.81 -1.50 -0.21
N VAL A 52 -3.85 -2.02 0.43
CA VAL A 52 -5.21 -1.50 0.32
C VAL A 52 -5.29 -0.09 0.90
N THR A 53 -4.74 0.12 2.09
CA THR A 53 -4.79 1.42 2.77
C THR A 53 -4.07 2.50 1.96
N ALA A 54 -2.83 2.22 1.55
CA ALA A 54 -2.04 3.18 0.79
C ALA A 54 -2.55 3.36 -0.64
N GLY A 55 -3.08 2.32 -1.27
CA GLY A 55 -3.76 2.40 -2.57
C GLY A 55 -4.98 3.32 -2.54
N LEU A 56 -5.84 3.19 -1.54
CA LEU A 56 -7.01 4.06 -1.37
C LEU A 56 -6.62 5.52 -1.11
N ILE A 57 -5.59 5.74 -0.29
CA ILE A 57 -5.05 7.08 -0.02
C ILE A 57 -4.48 7.68 -1.30
N GLY A 58 -3.65 6.93 -2.03
CA GLY A 58 -3.03 7.36 -3.29
C GLY A 58 -4.06 7.66 -4.37
N ASN A 59 -5.11 6.83 -4.47
CA ASN A 59 -6.23 7.08 -5.36
C ASN A 59 -6.94 8.39 -5.02
N LYS A 60 -7.30 8.61 -3.74
CA LYS A 60 -8.00 9.82 -3.30
C LYS A 60 -7.17 11.09 -3.53
N ILE A 61 -5.88 11.04 -3.22
CA ILE A 61 -4.94 12.17 -3.45
C ILE A 61 -4.82 12.43 -4.96
N GLY A 62 -4.65 11.39 -5.76
CA GLY A 62 -4.51 11.53 -7.20
C GLY A 62 -5.78 12.06 -7.87
N THR A 63 -6.97 11.64 -7.42
CA THR A 63 -8.25 12.23 -7.87
C THR A 63 -8.35 13.71 -7.52
N GLU A 64 -7.89 14.12 -6.34
CA GLU A 64 -7.93 15.53 -5.91
C GLU A 64 -6.95 16.40 -6.70
N ILE A 65 -5.77 15.87 -7.02
CA ILE A 65 -4.79 16.53 -7.90
C ILE A 65 -5.37 16.68 -9.31
N ASP A 66 -6.02 15.64 -9.84
CA ASP A 66 -6.66 15.69 -11.15
C ASP A 66 -7.79 16.72 -11.20
N ARG A 67 -8.58 16.83 -10.11
CA ARG A 67 -9.63 17.85 -9.96
C ARG A 67 -9.08 19.28 -9.87
N LYS A 68 -7.93 19.49 -9.24
CA LYS A 68 -7.29 20.81 -9.12
C LYS A 68 -6.58 21.29 -10.39
N ASN A 69 -6.21 20.35 -11.26
CA ASN A 69 -5.55 20.65 -12.53
C ASN A 69 -6.56 20.84 -13.69
N ASP A 70 -7.86 20.80 -13.40
CA ASP A 70 -8.97 21.07 -14.33
C ASP A 70 -9.50 22.50 -14.12
#